data_AF-J2GHS4-F1
#
_entry.id   AF-J2GHS4-F1
#
_cell.length_a   1.000
_cell.length_b   1.000
_cell.length_c   1.000
_cell.angle_alpha   90.00
_cell.angle_beta   90.00
_cell.angle_gamma   90.00
#
_symmetry.space_group_name_H-M   'P 1'
#
loop_
_entity.id
_entity.type
_entity.pdbx_description
1 polymer ?
#
loop_
_entity_poly.entity_id
_entity_poly.type
_entity_poly.pdbx_seq_one_letter_code
_entity_poly.pdbx_strand_id
1 'polypeptide(L)'
;MYRIIAALLAATSCTAVAQAQDIAAPASAQATTGTFTLNDAVLAAGGSAPAIEAAQAGITAAEAGRKVAGLRPNPVVQGQVENVVGTGPYRGLRSYETTVGFMTVLSIFVCPSKTWMARRFPVAL
;
A
#
# COMPACT_ATOMS: atom_id res chain seq x y z
N MET A 1 38.20 -11.15 -4.82
CA MET A 1 37.00 -11.85 -4.29
C MET A 1 35.69 -11.10 -4.54
N TYR A 2 35.73 -9.85 -5.04
CA TYR A 2 34.58 -8.98 -5.29
C TYR A 2 33.89 -9.24 -6.65
N ARG A 3 34.63 -9.78 -7.62
CA ARG A 3 34.13 -10.04 -8.99
C ARG A 3 33.13 -11.22 -9.05
N ILE A 4 33.28 -12.20 -8.16
CA ILE A 4 32.41 -13.37 -8.08
C ILE A 4 31.08 -12.99 -7.40
N ILE A 5 31.14 -12.12 -6.38
CA ILE A 5 29.97 -11.60 -5.67
C ILE A 5 29.12 -10.70 -6.59
N ALA A 6 29.76 -9.85 -7.40
CA ALA A 6 29.07 -9.02 -8.38
C ALA A 6 28.35 -9.84 -9.47
N ALA A 7 28.94 -10.96 -9.90
CA ALA A 7 28.31 -11.84 -10.89
C ALA A 7 27.08 -12.58 -10.33
N LEU A 8 27.10 -12.98 -9.05
CA LEU A 8 25.96 -13.62 -8.39
C LEU A 8 24.76 -12.66 -8.23
N LEU A 9 25.01 -11.39 -7.89
CA LEU A 9 23.95 -10.37 -7.74
C LEU A 9 23.26 -10.02 -9.07
N ALA A 10 24.01 -9.99 -10.17
CA ALA A 10 23.45 -9.72 -11.50
C ALA A 10 22.65 -10.90 -12.07
N ALA A 11 22.97 -12.15 -11.69
CA ALA A 11 22.23 -13.32 -12.15
C ALA A 11 20.86 -13.45 -11.48
N THR A 12 20.72 -13.01 -10.22
CA THR A 12 19.45 -13.11 -9.46
C THR A 12 18.37 -12.15 -9.93
N SER A 13 18.68 -11.08 -10.67
CA SER A 13 17.67 -10.15 -11.18
C SER A 13 16.89 -10.67 -12.38
N CYS A 14 17.36 -11.72 -13.06
CA CYS A 14 16.75 -12.19 -14.31
C CYS A 14 15.64 -13.25 -14.09
N THR A 15 15.52 -13.85 -12.91
CA THR A 15 14.53 -14.91 -12.65
C THR A 15 13.14 -14.40 -12.24
N ALA A 16 13.02 -13.12 -11.87
CA ALA A 16 11.74 -12.53 -11.44
C ALA A 16 10.76 -12.20 -12.59
N VAL A 17 11.25 -12.03 -13.82
CA VAL A 17 10.40 -11.64 -14.97
C VAL A 17 9.78 -12.85 -15.69
N ALA A 18 10.35 -14.05 -15.54
CA ALA A 18 9.90 -15.24 -16.27
C ALA A 18 8.63 -15.90 -15.68
N GLN A 19 8.32 -15.66 -14.40
CA GLN A 19 7.19 -16.31 -13.71
C GLN A 19 5.87 -15.51 -13.78
N ALA A 20 5.85 -14.38 -14.48
CA ALA A 20 4.66 -13.53 -14.59
C ALA A 20 3.75 -13.88 -15.80
N GLN A 21 4.09 -14.90 -16.60
CA GLN A 21 3.33 -15.27 -17.79
C GLN A 21 2.60 -16.62 -17.71
N ASP A 22 2.68 -17.33 -16.58
CA ASP A 22 1.78 -18.46 -16.32
C ASP A 22 0.43 -17.95 -15.80
N ILE A 23 -0.23 -17.10 -16.59
CA ILE A 23 -1.68 -17.07 -16.62
C ILE A 23 -2.05 -18.39 -17.28
N ALA A 24 -2.16 -19.45 -16.47
CA ALA A 24 -2.82 -20.66 -16.89
C ALA A 24 -4.13 -20.22 -17.53
N ALA A 25 -4.31 -20.56 -18.81
CA ALA A 25 -5.52 -20.27 -19.55
C ALA A 25 -6.72 -20.61 -18.65
N PRO A 26 -7.73 -19.73 -18.51
CA PRO A 26 -8.88 -20.06 -17.68
C PRO A 26 -9.41 -21.40 -18.19
N ALA A 27 -9.41 -22.40 -17.33
CA ALA A 27 -9.98 -23.70 -17.63
C ALA A 27 -11.34 -23.45 -18.26
N SER A 28 -11.47 -23.87 -19.52
CA SER A 28 -12.66 -23.76 -20.34
C SER A 28 -13.89 -23.92 -19.47
N ALA A 29 -14.67 -22.84 -19.33
CA ALA A 29 -15.96 -22.87 -18.64
C ALA A 29 -16.71 -24.09 -19.14
N GLN A 30 -16.91 -25.10 -18.28
CA GLN A 30 -17.78 -26.22 -18.59
C GLN A 30 -19.12 -25.64 -19.03
N ALA A 31 -19.40 -25.74 -20.33
CA ALA A 31 -20.67 -25.35 -20.90
C ALA A 31 -21.73 -26.22 -20.23
N THR A 32 -22.41 -25.64 -19.24
CA THR A 32 -23.60 -26.24 -18.64
C THR A 32 -24.61 -26.37 -19.78
N THR A 33 -25.06 -27.60 -20.03
CA THR A 33 -26.00 -27.98 -21.09
C THR A 33 -27.43 -27.51 -20.78
N GLY A 34 -27.57 -26.24 -20.40
CA GLY A 34 -28.82 -25.53 -20.17
C GLY A 34 -28.70 -24.11 -20.74
N THR A 35 -29.80 -23.54 -21.20
CA THR A 35 -29.84 -22.18 -21.75
C THR A 35 -29.31 -21.19 -20.72
N PHE A 36 -28.12 -20.64 -20.95
CA PHE A 36 -27.51 -19.63 -20.10
C PHE A 36 -28.29 -18.32 -20.22
N THR A 37 -28.92 -17.89 -19.13
CA THR A 37 -29.78 -16.71 -19.15
C THR A 37 -28.97 -15.44 -18.87
N LEU A 38 -29.51 -14.28 -19.25
CA LEU A 38 -28.90 -12.98 -18.94
C LEU A 38 -28.70 -12.79 -17.43
N ASN A 39 -29.64 -13.29 -16.60
CA ASN A 39 -29.50 -13.23 -15.15
C ASN A 39 -28.32 -14.06 -14.66
N ASP A 40 -28.08 -15.24 -15.23
CA ASP A 40 -26.92 -16.07 -14.87
C ASP A 40 -25.60 -15.37 -15.24
N ALA A 41 -25.57 -14.67 -16.38
CA ALA A 41 -24.42 -13.87 -16.81
C ALA A 41 -24.14 -12.71 -15.84
N VAL A 42 -25.18 -11.99 -15.42
CA VAL A 42 -25.05 -10.86 -14.47
C VAL A 42 -24.64 -11.35 -13.08
N LEU A 43 -25.20 -12.47 -12.61
CA LEU A 43 -24.81 -13.07 -11.32
C LEU A 43 -23.36 -13.56 -11.34
N ALA A 44 -22.93 -14.23 -12.42
CA ALA A 44 -21.55 -14.66 -12.59
C ALA A 44 -20.58 -13.48 -12.68
N ALA A 45 -20.95 -12.41 -13.40
CA ALA A 45 -20.15 -11.19 -13.49
C ALA A 45 -20.11 -10.42 -12.16
N GLY A 46 -21.22 -10.35 -11.43
CA GLY A 46 -21.31 -9.62 -10.15
C GLY A 46 -20.40 -10.18 -9.05
N GLY A 47 -20.09 -11.48 -9.09
CA GLY A 47 -19.18 -12.12 -8.12
C GLY A 47 -17.69 -11.97 -8.43
N SER A 48 -17.32 -11.74 -9.70
CA SER A 48 -15.92 -11.87 -10.15
C SER A 48 -15.45 -10.74 -11.08
N ALA A 49 -16.24 -9.69 -11.28
CA ALA A 49 -15.84 -8.58 -12.15
C ALA A 49 -14.71 -7.76 -11.50
N PRO A 50 -13.54 -7.62 -12.15
CA PRO A 50 -12.42 -6.82 -11.63
C PRO A 50 -12.79 -5.36 -11.35
N ALA A 51 -13.79 -4.82 -12.06
CA ALA A 51 -14.29 -3.47 -11.84
C ALA A 51 -14.92 -3.29 -10.44
N ILE A 52 -15.56 -4.32 -9.89
CA ILE A 52 -16.17 -4.28 -8.55
C ILE A 52 -15.08 -4.29 -7.49
N GLU A 53 -14.08 -5.15 -7.65
CA GLU A 53 -12.92 -5.21 -6.76
C GLU A 53 -12.14 -3.88 -6.76
N ALA A 54 -11.90 -3.30 -7.94
CA ALA A 54 -11.26 -1.99 -8.06
C ALA A 54 -12.08 -0.87 -7.38
N ALA A 55 -13.41 -0.89 -7.53
CA ALA A 55 -14.28 0.06 -6.86
C ALA A 55 -14.24 -0.09 -5.32
N GLN A 56 -14.26 -1.32 -4.81
CA GLN A 56 -14.13 -1.61 -3.37
C GLN A 56 -12.77 -1.19 -2.81
N ALA A 57 -11.69 -1.41 -3.56
CA ALA A 57 -10.36 -0.93 -3.21
C ALA A 57 -10.33 0.61 -3.14
N GLY A 58 -10.99 1.29 -4.09
CA GLY A 58 -11.16 2.74 -4.08
C GLY A 58 -11.89 3.26 -2.85
N ILE A 59 -12.99 2.61 -2.45
CA ILE A 59 -13.74 2.95 -1.22
C ILE A 59 -12.84 2.78 0.00
N THR A 60 -12.16 1.64 0.11
CA THR A 60 -11.25 1.33 1.23
C THR A 60 -10.12 2.36 1.34
N ALA A 61 -9.54 2.76 0.20
CA ALA A 61 -8.51 3.80 0.15
C ALA A 61 -9.06 5.17 0.60
N ALA A 62 -10.26 5.55 0.17
CA ALA A 62 -10.90 6.80 0.59
C ALA A 62 -11.24 6.80 2.09
N GLU A 63 -11.66 5.68 2.64
CA GLU A 63 -11.88 5.52 4.08
C GLU A 63 -10.59 5.60 4.89
N ALA A 64 -9.52 4.96 4.42
CA ALA A 64 -8.19 5.07 5.01
C ALA A 64 -7.71 6.53 5.00
N GLY A 65 -7.89 7.23 3.87
CA GLY A 65 -7.57 8.65 3.74
C GLY A 65 -8.36 9.52 4.73
N ARG A 66 -9.67 9.28 4.89
CA ARG A 66 -10.50 9.97 5.90
C ARG A 66 -10.02 9.69 7.33
N LYS A 67 -9.65 8.45 7.65
CA LYS A 67 -9.11 8.08 8.97
C LYS A 67 -7.82 8.84 9.25
N VAL A 68 -6.85 8.82 8.32
CA VAL A 68 -5.57 9.53 8.47
C VAL A 68 -5.77 11.05 8.60
N ALA A 69 -6.67 11.64 7.80
CA ALA A 69 -6.98 13.06 7.90
C ALA A 69 -7.64 13.45 9.24
N GLY A 70 -8.32 12.51 9.90
CA GLY A 70 -8.90 12.68 11.23
C GLY A 70 -7.87 12.60 12.37
N LEU A 71 -6.70 12.00 12.14
CA LEU A 71 -5.62 11.86 13.14
C LEU A 71 -4.79 13.15 13.29
N ARG A 72 -5.39 14.35 13.16
CA ARG A 72 -4.67 15.60 13.43
C ARG A 72 -4.77 15.95 14.92
N PRO A 73 -3.66 16.34 15.58
CA PRO A 73 -2.27 16.40 15.07
C PRO A 73 -1.68 15.01 14.79
N ASN A 74 -0.93 14.85 13.68
CA ASN A 74 -0.30 13.58 13.27
C ASN A 74 1.18 13.58 13.73
N PRO A 75 1.51 13.07 14.94
CA PRO A 75 2.88 13.04 15.42
C PRO A 75 3.69 11.95 14.72
N VAL A 76 4.95 12.24 14.43
CA VAL A 76 5.94 11.30 13.96
C VAL A 76 6.97 11.11 15.07
N VAL A 77 7.22 9.86 15.44
CA VAL A 77 8.30 9.48 16.35
C VAL A 77 9.33 8.70 15.55
N GLN A 78 10.59 9.09 15.63
CA GLN A 78 11.70 8.45 14.92
C GLN A 78 12.80 8.11 15.92
N GLY A 79 13.31 6.88 15.86
CA GLY A 79 14.50 6.46 16.59
C GLY A 79 15.57 6.03 15.60
N GLN A 80 16.79 6.46 15.82
CA GLN A 80 17.97 6.09 15.03
C GLN A 80 19.06 5.64 15.99
N VAL A 81 19.74 4.55 15.65
CA VAL A 81 20.93 4.09 16.38
C VAL A 81 22.06 4.03 15.38
N GLU A 82 23.10 4.81 15.62
CA GLU A 82 24.25 4.97 14.73
C GLU A 82 25.54 4.49 15.40
N ASN A 83 26.63 4.46 14.64
CA ASN A 83 27.97 4.10 15.11
C ASN A 83 28.06 2.71 15.79
N VAL A 84 27.25 1.77 15.32
CA VAL A 84 27.25 0.37 15.77
C VAL A 84 28.35 -0.39 15.01
N VAL A 85 29.15 -1.19 15.73
CA VAL A 85 30.21 -2.05 15.15
C VAL A 85 31.44 -1.28 14.62
N GLY A 86 31.97 -0.33 15.40
CA GLY A 86 33.26 0.29 15.11
C GLY A 86 34.46 -0.66 15.28
N THR A 87 35.63 -0.27 14.78
CA THR A 87 36.92 -0.96 14.97
C THR A 87 37.96 -0.04 15.65
N GLY A 88 39.07 -0.60 16.14
CA GLY A 88 40.09 0.17 16.85
C GLY A 88 39.57 0.77 18.17
N PRO A 89 39.86 2.04 18.50
CA PRO A 89 39.37 2.71 19.71
C PRO A 89 37.84 2.73 19.85
N TYR A 90 37.09 2.66 18.75
CA TYR A 90 35.62 2.72 18.72
C TYR A 90 34.97 1.32 18.66
N ARG A 91 35.65 0.28 19.16
CA ARG A 91 35.20 -1.11 19.04
C ARG A 91 33.93 -1.43 19.82
N GLY A 92 32.97 -2.07 19.13
CA GLY A 92 31.75 -2.62 19.71
C GLY A 92 30.63 -1.59 19.85
N LEU A 93 29.92 -1.62 20.98
CA LEU A 93 28.88 -0.66 21.36
C LEU A 93 29.41 0.41 22.33
N ARG A 94 30.71 0.71 22.28
CA ARG A 94 31.28 1.74 23.17
C ARG A 94 31.11 3.16 22.64
N SER A 95 30.74 3.28 21.37
CA SER A 95 30.58 4.55 20.68
C SER A 95 29.27 4.66 19.91
N TYR A 96 28.28 3.80 20.20
CA TYR A 96 26.98 3.92 19.54
C TYR A 96 26.29 5.20 20.00
N GLU A 97 25.56 5.81 19.07
CA GLU A 97 24.73 6.97 19.35
C GLU A 97 23.27 6.58 19.16
N THR A 98 22.39 7.10 20.00
CA THR A 98 20.94 6.86 19.88
C THR A 98 20.23 8.20 19.86
N THR A 99 19.56 8.48 18.75
CA THR A 99 18.82 9.72 18.53
C THR A 99 17.34 9.40 18.47
N VAL A 100 16.55 10.02 19.34
CA VAL A 100 15.09 9.93 19.33
C VAL A 100 14.52 11.30 18.99
N GLY A 101 13.80 11.39 17.88
CA GLY A 101 13.11 12.57 17.40
C GLY A 101 11.60 12.45 17.56
N PHE A 102 10.95 13.54 17.98
CA PHE A 102 9.51 13.69 17.99
C PHE A 102 9.15 14.94 17.19
N MET A 103 8.24 14.79 16.24
CA MET A 103 7.75 15.91 15.42
C MET A 103 6.24 15.87 15.38
N THR A 104 5.59 16.99 15.68
CA THR A 104 4.14 17.13 15.52
C THR A 104 3.81 18.48 14.90
N VAL A 105 2.78 18.50 14.06
CA VAL A 105 2.26 19.74 13.50
C VAL A 105 1.31 20.40 14.50
N LEU A 106 1.66 21.59 14.96
CA LEU A 106 0.77 22.41 15.78
C LEU A 106 -0.19 23.18 14.86
N SER A 107 -1.49 22.87 14.93
CA SER A 107 -2.51 23.65 14.23
C SER A 107 -3.09 24.71 15.16
N ILE A 108 -2.84 25.99 14.87
CA ILE A 108 -3.53 27.14 15.50
C ILE A 108 -4.94 27.35 14.92
N PHE A 109 -5.26 26.66 13.82
CA PHE A 109 -6.56 26.76 13.16
C PHE A 109 -7.57 25.80 13.80
N VAL A 110 -8.50 26.34 14.60
CA VAL A 110 -9.73 25.65 15.00
C VAL A 110 -10.54 25.41 13.73
N CYS A 111 -10.75 24.15 13.35
CA CYS A 111 -11.71 23.82 12.29
C CYS A 111 -13.08 24.37 12.70
N PRO A 112 -13.66 25.35 11.99
CA PRO A 112 -15.03 25.75 12.26
C PRO A 112 -15.89 24.55 11.86
N SER A 113 -16.48 23.89 12.86
CA SER A 113 -17.48 22.82 12.82
C SER A 113 -17.75 22.17 11.44
N LYS A 114 -17.60 20.83 11.37
CA LYS A 114 -17.95 19.90 10.27
C LYS A 114 -19.20 20.21 9.42
N THR A 115 -20.10 21.08 9.88
CA THR A 115 -21.33 21.53 9.21
C THR A 115 -21.12 22.43 7.98
N TRP A 116 -19.97 23.09 7.82
CA TRP A 116 -19.76 24.04 6.71
C TRP A 116 -19.40 23.38 5.37
N MET A 117 -18.68 22.25 5.36
CA MET A 117 -18.32 21.55 4.12
C MET A 117 -19.48 20.77 3.48
N ALA A 118 -20.48 20.35 4.27
CA ALA A 118 -21.63 19.60 3.76
C ALA A 118 -22.64 20.45 2.96
N ARG A 119 -22.51 21.79 2.96
CA ARG A 119 -23.49 22.69 2.31
C ARG A 119 -23.02 23.28 0.97
N ARG A 120 -21.81 22.99 0.48
CA ARG A 120 -21.24 23.69 -0.70
C ARG A 120 -21.31 22.92 -2.03
N PHE A 121 -21.89 21.71 -2.08
CA PHE A 121 -22.11 21.01 -3.35
C PHE A 121 -23.61 20.77 -3.59
N PRO A 122 -24.34 21.73 -4.20
CA PRO A 122 -25.52 21.35 -4.96
C PRO A 122 -25.01 20.70 -6.25
N VAL A 123 -25.15 19.38 -6.34
CA VAL A 123 -25.19 18.69 -7.63
C VAL A 123 -26.44 19.23 -8.34
N ALA A 124 -26.24 20.16 -9.26
CA ALA A 124 -27.26 20.54 -10.22
C ALA A 124 -27.37 19.39 -11.24
N LEU A 125 -28.57 18.81 -11.27
CA LEU A 125 -29.04 17.90 -12.32
C LEU A 125 -29.25 18.68 -13.62
#